data_AF-A0A7C7RFG7-F1
#
_entry.id   AF-A0A7C7RFG7-F1
#
_cell.length_a   1.000
_cell.length_b   1.000
_cell.length_c   1.000
_cell.angle_alpha   90.00
_cell.angle_beta   90.00
_cell.angle_gamma   90.00
#
_symmetry.space_group_name_H-M   'P 1'
#
loop_
_entity.id
_entity.type
_entity.pdbx_description
1 polymer ?
#
loop_
_entity_poly.entity_id
_entity_poly.type
_entity_poly.pdbx_seq_one_letter_code
_entity_poly.pdbx_strand_id
1 'polypeptide(L)'
;MDVIPQTNPDGEALGTVMVNALGENPLFEFEQIAHGGTGSAEAMSLWNWMERHLPLACLEYHSYYQVDRPSFRPYLFSTELHRSEGRKTMAEEVAKRLLDISTGPPMIVEVGDERFSRCFPYQLIEHFDTISHFYKLHTRESLEDNLKQTVRVFKTIVEVCERF
;
A
#
# COMPACT_ATOMS: atom_id res chain seq x y z
N MET A 1 7.62 7.71 12.86
CA MET A 1 6.34 7.23 12.30
C MET A 1 5.63 8.44 11.77
N ASP A 2 5.40 8.46 10.47
CA ASP A 2 4.72 9.55 9.79
C ASP A 2 3.37 9.04 9.30
N VAL A 3 2.36 9.89 9.32
CA VAL A 3 0.99 9.52 8.95
C VAL A 3 0.48 10.50 7.91
N ILE A 4 0.05 9.96 6.77
CA ILE A 4 -0.62 10.72 5.72
C ILE A 4 -2.10 10.31 5.76
N PRO A 5 -2.98 11.14 6.33
CA PRO A 5 -4.37 10.74 6.57
C PRO A 5 -5.20 10.61 5.29
N GLN A 6 -4.83 11.35 4.24
CA GLN A 6 -5.53 11.35 2.96
C GLN A 6 -4.56 11.73 1.84
N THR A 7 -4.32 10.82 0.90
CA THR A 7 -3.41 11.01 -0.24
C THR A 7 -4.10 11.64 -1.44
N ASN A 8 -5.43 11.61 -1.52
CA ASN A 8 -6.25 12.26 -2.55
C ASN A 8 -7.37 13.10 -1.89
N PRO A 9 -7.03 14.28 -1.35
CA PRO A 9 -8.00 15.12 -0.61
C PRO A 9 -9.13 15.64 -1.50
N ASP A 10 -8.81 15.98 -2.75
CA ASP A 10 -9.80 16.47 -3.72
C ASP A 10 -10.81 15.37 -4.05
N GLY A 11 -10.34 14.14 -4.27
CA GLY A 11 -11.23 13.05 -4.61
C GLY A 11 -12.17 12.66 -3.48
N GLU A 12 -11.69 12.70 -2.25
CA GLU A 12 -12.53 12.53 -1.05
C GLU A 12 -13.58 13.64 -0.94
N ALA A 13 -13.17 14.91 -1.08
CA ALA A 13 -14.07 16.05 -0.96
C ALA A 13 -15.17 16.08 -2.05
N LEU A 14 -14.83 15.64 -3.25
CA LEU A 14 -15.75 15.62 -4.41
C LEU A 14 -16.52 14.30 -4.54
N GLY A 15 -16.17 13.27 -3.76
CA GLY A 15 -16.74 11.94 -3.89
C GLY A 15 -16.39 11.26 -5.22
N THR A 16 -15.26 11.63 -5.83
CA THR A 16 -14.81 11.00 -7.08
C THR A 16 -14.17 9.65 -6.77
N VAL A 17 -14.56 8.63 -7.53
CA VAL A 17 -14.06 7.28 -7.32
C VAL A 17 -12.64 7.19 -7.90
N MET A 18 -11.63 7.03 -7.02
CA MET A 18 -10.22 6.78 -7.33
C MET A 18 -9.46 7.90 -8.06
N VAL A 19 -10.10 9.01 -8.40
CA VAL A 19 -9.46 10.12 -9.12
C VAL A 19 -9.50 11.42 -8.34
N ASN A 20 -8.57 12.34 -8.58
CA ASN A 20 -8.60 13.70 -8.02
C ASN A 20 -9.56 14.62 -8.80
N ALA A 21 -9.59 15.92 -8.47
CA ALA A 21 -10.45 16.90 -9.16
C ALA A 21 -10.16 17.05 -10.67
N LEU A 22 -8.98 16.65 -11.12
CA LEU A 22 -8.56 16.71 -12.53
C LEU A 22 -8.81 15.40 -13.28
N GLY A 23 -9.33 14.36 -12.62
CA GLY A 23 -9.53 13.04 -13.22
C GLY A 23 -8.26 12.19 -13.29
N GLU A 24 -7.19 12.61 -12.62
CA GLU A 24 -5.93 11.85 -12.49
C GLU A 24 -6.10 10.78 -11.41
N ASN A 25 -5.35 9.66 -11.49
CA ASN A 25 -5.42 8.58 -10.51
C ASN A 25 -4.07 8.45 -9.79
N PRO A 26 -3.87 9.19 -8.68
CA PRO A 26 -2.57 9.26 -8.01
C PRO A 26 -2.00 7.89 -7.62
N LEU A 27 -2.85 6.87 -7.39
CA LEU A 27 -2.42 5.54 -6.97
C LEU A 27 -1.54 4.81 -7.98
N PHE A 28 -1.72 5.07 -9.29
CA PHE A 28 -1.11 4.30 -10.38
C PHE A 28 -0.15 5.11 -11.26
N GLU A 29 0.37 6.23 -10.74
CA GLU A 29 1.25 7.13 -11.48
C GLU A 29 2.72 6.97 -11.10
N PHE A 30 3.06 6.00 -10.25
CA PHE A 30 4.40 5.94 -9.65
C PHE A 30 5.46 5.34 -10.57
N GLU A 31 5.12 4.45 -11.51
CA GLU A 31 6.10 3.93 -12.48
C GLU A 31 6.71 5.08 -13.30
N GLN A 32 5.88 5.95 -13.86
CA GLN A 32 6.39 7.09 -14.64
C GLN A 32 7.21 8.06 -13.77
N ILE A 33 6.79 8.31 -12.53
CA ILE A 33 7.50 9.21 -11.59
C ILE A 33 8.86 8.63 -11.22
N ALA A 34 8.92 7.34 -10.88
CA ALA A 34 10.14 6.64 -10.49
C ALA A 34 11.20 6.60 -11.61
N HIS A 35 10.76 6.72 -12.86
CA HIS A 35 11.62 6.81 -14.06
C HIS A 35 11.93 8.26 -14.48
N GLY A 36 11.71 9.24 -13.60
CA GLY A 36 12.03 10.65 -13.83
C GLY A 36 10.97 11.43 -14.62
N GLY A 37 9.78 10.84 -14.80
CA GLY A 37 8.62 11.49 -15.38
C GLY A 37 7.89 12.40 -14.38
N THR A 38 6.67 12.75 -14.75
CA THR A 38 5.77 13.60 -13.95
C THR A 38 4.48 12.84 -13.66
N GLY A 39 3.72 13.26 -12.64
CA GLY A 39 2.38 12.76 -12.35
C GLY A 39 1.55 13.84 -11.66
N SER A 40 0.40 13.46 -11.11
CA SER A 40 -0.45 14.32 -10.27
C SER A 40 0.36 14.99 -9.15
N ALA A 41 -0.11 16.14 -8.69
CA ALA A 41 0.55 16.90 -7.64
C ALA A 41 0.68 16.07 -6.34
N GLU A 42 -0.33 15.25 -6.05
CA GLU A 42 -0.37 14.33 -4.92
C GLU A 42 0.69 13.24 -5.04
N ALA A 43 0.75 12.53 -6.18
CA ALA A 43 1.71 11.47 -6.40
C ALA A 43 3.15 11.99 -6.39
N MET A 44 3.41 13.13 -7.05
CA MET A 44 4.72 13.80 -7.04
C MET A 44 5.13 14.21 -5.63
N SER A 45 4.21 14.78 -4.85
CA SER A 45 4.49 15.22 -3.48
C SER A 45 4.84 14.04 -2.58
N LEU A 46 4.08 12.95 -2.70
CA LEU A 46 4.29 11.73 -1.93
C LEU A 46 5.63 11.05 -2.29
N TRP A 47 5.92 10.90 -3.59
CA TRP A 47 7.19 10.33 -4.05
C TRP A 47 8.40 11.12 -3.56
N ASN A 48 8.36 12.45 -3.74
CA ASN A 48 9.41 13.36 -3.28
C ASN A 48 9.62 13.29 -1.76
N TRP A 49 8.55 13.10 -0.99
CA TRP A 49 8.66 12.92 0.45
C TRP A 49 9.36 11.59 0.79
N MET A 50 8.98 10.49 0.14
CA MET A 50 9.59 9.18 0.38
C MET A 50 11.08 9.15 0.04
N GLU A 51 11.48 9.73 -1.09
CA GLU A 51 12.90 9.81 -1.48
C GLU A 51 13.79 10.46 -0.42
N ARG A 52 13.24 11.41 0.35
CA ARG A 52 13.98 12.13 1.40
C ARG A 52 13.98 11.44 2.76
N HIS A 53 13.04 10.52 3.02
CA HIS A 53 12.86 9.92 4.35
C HIS A 53 13.13 8.42 4.39
N LEU A 54 12.94 7.70 3.26
CA LEU A 54 13.21 6.28 3.05
C LEU A 54 12.86 5.40 4.28
N PRO A 55 11.56 5.28 4.62
CA PRO A 55 11.17 4.51 5.78
C PRO A 55 11.45 3.01 5.58
N LEU A 56 11.56 2.29 6.70
CA LEU A 56 11.73 0.84 6.71
C LEU A 56 10.55 0.10 6.07
N ALA A 57 9.34 0.62 6.34
CA ALA A 57 8.09 0.04 5.90
C ALA A 57 7.08 1.14 5.54
N CYS A 58 6.23 0.85 4.56
CA CYS A 58 5.14 1.70 4.11
C CYS A 58 3.83 0.89 4.07
N LEU A 59 2.75 1.45 4.61
CA LEU A 59 1.46 0.80 4.67
C LEU A 59 0.38 1.76 4.20
N GLU A 60 -0.38 1.34 3.20
CA GLU A 60 -1.49 2.11 2.67
C GLU A 60 -2.80 1.31 2.78
N TYR A 61 -3.85 1.97 3.28
CA TYR A 61 -5.16 1.36 3.49
C TYR A 61 -6.12 1.79 2.39
N HIS A 62 -6.84 0.84 1.81
CA HIS A 62 -7.87 1.11 0.81
C HIS A 62 -9.19 0.50 1.24
N SER A 63 -10.28 1.26 1.06
CA SER A 63 -11.64 0.78 1.34
C SER A 63 -12.54 1.07 0.15
N TYR A 64 -13.20 0.04 -0.37
CA TYR A 64 -14.16 0.16 -1.47
C TYR A 64 -15.18 -0.98 -1.40
N TYR A 65 -16.40 -0.71 -1.84
CA TYR A 65 -17.51 -1.66 -1.77
C TYR A 65 -17.43 -2.71 -2.88
N GLN A 66 -17.41 -3.99 -2.50
CA GLN A 66 -17.59 -5.12 -3.42
C GLN A 66 -18.41 -6.22 -2.75
N VAL A 67 -19.55 -6.59 -3.34
CA VAL A 67 -20.46 -7.58 -2.75
C VAL A 67 -19.77 -8.94 -2.55
N ASP A 68 -19.05 -9.41 -3.57
CA ASP A 68 -18.53 -10.79 -3.64
C ASP A 68 -17.05 -10.91 -3.28
N ARG A 69 -16.54 -10.05 -2.39
CA ARG A 69 -15.12 -10.06 -2.02
C ARG A 69 -14.92 -10.10 -0.50
N PRO A 70 -13.81 -10.70 -0.04
CA PRO A 70 -13.43 -10.66 1.36
C PRO A 70 -13.24 -9.23 1.85
N SER A 71 -13.56 -9.01 3.12
CA SER A 71 -13.54 -7.69 3.74
C SER A 71 -12.14 -7.23 4.11
N PHE A 72 -11.32 -8.11 4.69
CA PHE A 72 -9.97 -7.77 5.13
C PHE A 72 -8.94 -8.68 4.47
N ARG A 73 -8.06 -8.11 3.66
CA ARG A 73 -7.00 -8.89 2.99
C ARG A 73 -5.82 -8.01 2.57
N PRO A 74 -4.59 -8.53 2.62
CA PRO A 74 -3.42 -7.82 2.12
C PRO A 74 -3.29 -7.98 0.60
N TYR A 75 -2.54 -7.05 0.02
CA TYR A 75 -1.87 -7.26 -1.25
C TYR A 75 -0.43 -7.68 -0.93
N LEU A 76 -0.09 -8.89 -1.37
CA LEU A 76 1.21 -9.49 -1.18
C LEU A 76 2.00 -9.29 -2.47
N PHE A 77 2.93 -8.35 -2.43
CA PHE A 77 3.90 -8.14 -3.49
C PHE A 77 4.95 -9.24 -3.43
N SER A 78 5.38 -9.73 -4.60
CA SER A 78 6.38 -10.77 -4.71
C SER A 78 7.67 -10.35 -3.99
N THR A 79 8.20 -11.25 -3.16
CA THR A 79 9.44 -11.00 -2.41
C THR A 79 10.65 -10.91 -3.33
N GLU A 80 10.55 -11.39 -4.57
CA GLU A 80 11.58 -11.22 -5.60
C GLU A 80 11.76 -9.76 -6.04
N LEU A 81 10.85 -8.85 -5.67
CA LEU A 81 11.06 -7.41 -5.86
C LEU A 81 12.12 -6.84 -4.90
N HIS A 82 12.36 -7.51 -3.77
CA HIS A 82 13.36 -7.10 -2.80
C HIS A 82 14.76 -7.52 -3.23
N ARG A 83 15.72 -6.60 -3.09
CA ARG A 83 17.12 -6.83 -3.47
C ARG A 83 17.90 -7.47 -2.33
N SER A 84 17.58 -7.09 -1.09
CA SER A 84 18.23 -7.62 0.11
C SER A 84 17.55 -8.90 0.60
N GLU A 85 18.35 -9.94 0.86
CA GLU A 85 17.86 -11.17 1.50
C GLU A 85 17.22 -10.90 2.86
N GLY A 86 17.75 -9.94 3.64
CA GLY A 86 17.14 -9.54 4.91
C GLY A 86 15.75 -8.90 4.71
N ARG A 87 15.56 -8.14 3.62
CA ARG A 87 14.27 -7.56 3.26
C ARG A 87 13.30 -8.61 2.77
N LYS A 88 13.75 -9.57 1.97
CA LYS A 88 12.95 -10.73 1.55
C LYS A 88 12.40 -11.47 2.76
N THR A 89 13.26 -11.87 3.70
CA THR A 89 12.82 -12.58 4.91
C THR A 89 11.85 -11.74 5.75
N MET A 90 12.09 -10.43 5.89
CA MET A 90 11.17 -9.55 6.61
C MET A 90 9.82 -9.45 5.91
N ALA A 91 9.80 -9.27 4.58
CA ALA A 91 8.59 -9.19 3.76
C ALA A 91 7.78 -10.50 3.81
N GLU A 92 8.44 -11.66 3.79
CA GLU A 92 7.81 -12.98 3.96
C GLU A 92 7.14 -13.12 5.32
N GLU A 93 7.83 -12.72 6.40
CA GLU A 93 7.27 -12.78 7.75
C GLU A 93 6.10 -11.80 7.92
N VAL A 94 6.20 -10.57 7.38
CA VAL A 94 5.07 -9.63 7.34
C VAL A 94 3.90 -10.24 6.58
N ALA A 95 4.12 -10.74 5.37
CA ALA A 95 3.10 -11.33 4.52
C ALA A 95 2.36 -12.47 5.24
N LYS A 96 3.11 -13.39 5.85
CA LYS A 96 2.57 -14.51 6.63
C LYS A 96 1.68 -14.02 7.77
N ARG A 97 2.14 -13.06 8.58
CA ARG A 97 1.33 -12.56 9.70
C ARG A 97 0.13 -11.74 9.26
N LEU A 98 0.24 -11.00 8.17
CA LEU A 98 -0.91 -10.29 7.59
C LEU A 98 -1.99 -11.28 7.12
N LEU A 99 -1.59 -12.42 6.55
CA LEU A 99 -2.53 -13.49 6.19
C LEU A 99 -3.24 -14.08 7.41
N ASP A 100 -2.51 -14.34 8.51
CA ASP A 100 -3.07 -14.91 9.75
C ASP A 100 -4.17 -14.03 10.37
N ILE A 101 -4.16 -12.72 10.08
CA ILE A 101 -5.14 -11.75 10.60
C ILE A 101 -6.22 -11.36 9.58
N SER A 102 -6.20 -11.95 8.39
CA SER A 102 -7.11 -11.61 7.28
C SER A 102 -8.32 -12.54 7.21
N THR A 103 -9.38 -12.10 6.53
CA THR A 103 -10.66 -12.83 6.44
C THR A 103 -10.88 -13.51 5.09
N GLY A 104 -9.92 -13.43 4.18
CA GLY A 104 -9.97 -14.16 2.92
C GLY A 104 -8.63 -14.20 2.19
N PRO A 105 -8.61 -14.80 0.98
CA PRO A 105 -7.38 -14.96 0.23
C PRO A 105 -6.74 -13.59 -0.09
N PRO A 106 -5.40 -13.53 -0.10
CA PRO A 106 -4.69 -12.32 -0.48
C PRO A 106 -4.93 -11.97 -1.96
N MET A 107 -4.60 -10.74 -2.32
CA MET A 107 -4.23 -10.44 -3.70
C MET A 107 -2.72 -10.68 -3.84
N ILE A 108 -2.31 -11.57 -4.73
CA ILE A 108 -0.89 -11.75 -5.07
C ILE A 108 -0.53 -10.80 -6.22
N VAL A 109 0.54 -10.04 -6.06
CA VAL A 109 1.08 -9.13 -7.07
C VAL A 109 2.46 -9.63 -7.47
N GLU A 110 2.54 -10.21 -8.66
CA GLU A 110 3.77 -10.77 -9.20
C GLU A 110 4.72 -9.69 -9.73
N VAL A 111 5.97 -10.07 -9.98
CA VAL A 111 6.92 -9.22 -10.70
C VAL A 111 6.37 -8.94 -12.11
N GLY A 112 6.38 -7.67 -12.53
CA GLY A 112 5.80 -7.23 -13.79
C GLY A 112 4.26 -7.22 -13.87
N ASP A 113 3.51 -7.27 -12.76
CA ASP A 113 2.03 -7.17 -12.82
C ASP A 113 1.59 -5.89 -13.56
N GLU A 114 0.83 -6.05 -14.65
CA GLU A 114 0.47 -4.95 -15.56
C GLU A 114 -0.27 -3.78 -14.89
N ARG A 115 -0.97 -4.04 -13.78
CA ARG A 115 -1.75 -3.02 -13.08
C ARG A 115 -0.99 -2.46 -11.91
N PHE A 116 -0.43 -3.34 -11.09
CA PHE A 116 0.17 -2.96 -9.83
C PHE A 116 1.66 -2.61 -9.94
N SER A 117 2.34 -2.89 -11.06
CA SER A 117 3.71 -2.38 -11.27
C SER A 117 3.77 -0.86 -11.12
N ARG A 118 2.69 -0.15 -11.47
CA ARG A 118 2.61 1.31 -11.45
C ARG A 118 2.23 1.92 -10.12
N CYS A 119 1.92 1.08 -9.13
CA CYS A 119 1.40 1.54 -7.87
C CYS A 119 2.51 1.89 -6.87
N PHE A 120 2.16 2.70 -5.87
CA PHE A 120 3.12 3.24 -4.93
C PHE A 120 3.95 2.19 -4.18
N PRO A 121 3.37 1.19 -3.47
CA PRO A 121 4.15 0.18 -2.77
C PRO A 121 5.09 -0.60 -3.69
N TYR A 122 4.65 -0.92 -4.90
CA TYR A 122 5.47 -1.66 -5.85
C TYR A 122 6.75 -0.88 -6.17
N GLN A 123 6.59 0.39 -6.52
CA GLN A 123 7.71 1.25 -6.89
C GLN A 123 8.62 1.54 -5.69
N LEU A 124 8.09 1.61 -4.47
CA LEU A 124 8.90 1.73 -3.27
C LEU A 124 9.75 0.49 -2.98
N ILE A 125 9.20 -0.71 -3.20
CA ILE A 125 9.96 -1.95 -3.05
C ILE A 125 11.07 -1.96 -4.10
N GLU A 126 10.73 -1.74 -5.37
CA GLU A 126 11.66 -1.86 -6.49
C GLU A 126 12.82 -0.85 -6.43
N HIS A 127 12.53 0.40 -6.05
CA HIS A 127 13.52 1.48 -6.05
C HIS A 127 14.26 1.66 -4.72
N PHE A 128 13.61 1.36 -3.59
CA PHE A 128 14.14 1.66 -2.26
C PHE A 128 14.21 0.45 -1.32
N ASP A 129 13.82 -0.74 -1.77
CA ASP A 129 13.81 -1.97 -0.96
C ASP A 129 12.96 -1.82 0.32
N THR A 130 11.96 -0.94 0.29
CA THR A 130 11.05 -0.62 1.41
C THR A 130 9.99 -1.71 1.55
N ILE A 131 9.75 -2.21 2.77
CA ILE A 131 8.69 -3.20 3.02
C ILE A 131 7.32 -2.52 2.84
N SER A 132 6.66 -2.73 1.71
CA SER A 132 5.49 -1.94 1.34
C SER A 132 4.26 -2.78 1.04
N HIS A 133 3.10 -2.39 1.57
CA HIS A 133 1.86 -3.13 1.38
C HIS A 133 0.64 -2.22 1.19
N PHE A 134 -0.28 -2.68 0.34
CA PHE A 134 -1.68 -2.30 0.44
C PHE A 134 -2.40 -3.25 1.39
N TYR A 135 -3.29 -2.70 2.20
CA TYR A 135 -4.24 -3.49 2.96
C TYR A 135 -5.67 -3.09 2.61
N LYS A 136 -6.45 -4.06 2.12
CA LYS A 136 -7.87 -3.85 1.84
C LYS A 136 -8.66 -3.89 3.14
N LEU A 137 -9.37 -2.79 3.37
CA LEU A 137 -10.51 -2.62 4.25
C LEU A 137 -11.81 -2.69 3.43
N HIS A 138 -12.97 -2.68 4.08
CA HIS A 138 -14.23 -2.82 3.36
C HIS A 138 -15.35 -1.96 3.94
N THR A 139 -16.00 -1.19 3.08
CA THR A 139 -17.11 -0.30 3.44
C THR A 139 -18.40 -1.02 3.84
N ARG A 140 -18.47 -2.35 3.65
CA ARG A 140 -19.54 -3.21 4.18
C ARG A 140 -19.42 -3.40 5.70
N GLU A 141 -18.19 -3.41 6.21
CA GLU A 141 -17.93 -3.58 7.63
C GLU A 141 -18.17 -2.26 8.37
N SER A 142 -18.44 -2.35 9.66
CA SER A 142 -18.61 -1.15 10.48
C SER A 142 -17.31 -0.33 10.54
N LEU A 143 -17.43 0.98 10.82
CA LEU A 143 -16.25 1.81 11.07
C LEU A 143 -15.41 1.25 12.22
N GLU A 144 -16.06 0.73 13.27
CA GLU A 144 -15.39 0.14 14.43
C GLU A 144 -14.54 -1.07 14.02
N ASP A 145 -15.07 -1.96 13.17
CA ASP A 145 -14.34 -3.15 12.70
C ASP A 145 -13.18 -2.78 11.78
N ASN A 146 -13.39 -1.81 10.88
CA ASN A 146 -12.33 -1.27 10.03
C ASN A 146 -11.20 -0.68 10.89
N LEU A 147 -11.51 0.14 11.90
CA LEU A 147 -10.50 0.72 12.80
C LEU A 147 -9.76 -0.35 13.62
N LYS A 148 -10.47 -1.34 14.16
CA LYS A 148 -9.85 -2.47 14.87
C LYS A 148 -8.87 -3.22 13.97
N GLN A 149 -9.27 -3.48 12.72
CA GLN A 149 -8.42 -4.16 11.76
C GLN A 149 -7.22 -3.30 11.35
N THR A 150 -7.41 -2.01 11.08
CA THR A 150 -6.32 -1.06 10.80
C THR A 150 -5.25 -1.11 11.89
N VAL A 151 -5.66 -0.99 13.16
CA VAL A 151 -4.73 -1.05 14.30
C VAL A 151 -4.02 -2.40 14.37
N ARG A 152 -4.73 -3.51 14.13
CA ARG A 152 -4.15 -4.85 14.13
C ARG A 152 -3.07 -4.99 13.05
N VAL A 153 -3.37 -4.58 11.82
CA VAL A 153 -2.42 -4.59 10.69
C VAL A 153 -1.19 -3.75 10.99
N PHE A 154 -1.39 -2.52 11.48
CA PHE A 154 -0.30 -1.62 11.82
C PHE A 154 0.63 -2.23 12.86
N LYS A 155 0.08 -2.75 13.97
CA LYS A 155 0.86 -3.42 15.02
C LYS A 155 1.61 -4.63 14.48
N THR A 156 0.97 -5.44 13.63
CA THR A 156 1.61 -6.61 13.02
C THR A 156 2.85 -6.23 12.22
N ILE A 157 2.80 -5.16 11.42
CA ILE A 157 3.96 -4.71 10.65
C ILE A 157 5.06 -4.18 11.59
N VAL A 158 4.72 -3.30 12.54
CA VAL A 158 5.68 -2.75 13.50
C VAL A 158 6.38 -3.86 14.29
N GLU A 159 5.63 -4.83 14.81
CA GLU A 159 6.18 -5.95 15.59
C GLU A 159 7.13 -6.85 14.79
N VAL A 160 6.97 -6.96 13.47
CA VAL A 160 7.92 -7.67 12.63
C VAL A 160 9.14 -6.79 12.40
N CYS A 161 8.94 -5.54 12.02
CA CYS A 161 10.01 -4.57 11.78
C CYS A 161 10.94 -4.36 12.99
N GLU A 162 10.43 -4.44 14.22
CA GLU A 162 11.24 -4.30 15.44
C GLU A 162 12.10 -5.53 15.77
N ARG A 163 11.85 -6.68 15.12
CA ARG A 163 12.57 -7.94 15.38
C ARG A 163 13.77 -8.18 14.48
N PHE A 164 13.90 -7.40 13.40
CA PHE A 164 14.94 -7.50 12.39
C PHE A 164 15.83 -6.26 12.43
#